data_AF-L9KGU3-F1
#
_entry.id   AF-L9KGU3-F1
#
_cell.length_a   1.000
_cell.length_b   1.000
_cell.length_c   1.000
_cell.angle_alpha   90.00
_cell.angle_beta   90.00
_cell.angle_gamma   90.00
#
_symmetry.space_group_name_H-M   'P 1'
#
loop_
_entity.id
_entity.type
_entity.pdbx_description
1 polymer ?
#
loop_
_entity_poly.entity_id
_entity_poly.type
_entity_poly.pdbx_seq_one_letter_code
_entity_poly.pdbx_strand_id
1 'polypeptide(L)'
;MFSSGAKIMKSKGEKPNEFESGISQALVEPEMNSGLKAQLRELNIMTVKEIKIVDVILEDLVFPSEIVSEQICVKLDGSRCIQVHLDKAQQNNMVHEVETFSGVYKKRVGKDVNFQFPEFQL
;
A
#
# COMPACT_ATOMS: atom_id res chain seq x y z
N MET A 1 -2.01 -30.76 9.27
CA MET A 1 -1.57 -30.58 10.67
C MET A 1 -0.99 -29.19 10.79
N PHE A 2 -1.60 -28.33 11.60
CA PHE A 2 -1.09 -26.99 11.87
C PHE A 2 0.12 -27.14 12.80
N SER A 3 1.27 -26.63 12.39
CA SER A 3 2.46 -26.59 13.26
C SER A 3 2.11 -25.80 14.52
N SER A 4 2.31 -26.40 15.70
CA SER A 4 2.17 -25.74 16.99
C SER A 4 3.22 -24.62 17.08
N GLY A 5 2.87 -23.44 16.59
CA GLY A 5 3.79 -22.31 16.43
C GLY A 5 3.53 -21.43 15.20
N ALA A 6 2.56 -21.72 14.34
CA ALA A 6 2.19 -20.79 13.26
C ALA A 6 1.19 -19.74 13.76
N LYS A 7 1.53 -18.44 13.63
CA LYS A 7 0.64 -17.31 13.92
C LYS A 7 -0.14 -16.81 12.73
N ILE A 8 0.22 -17.27 11.53
CA ILE A 8 -0.48 -16.95 10.30
C ILE A 8 -1.29 -18.17 9.84
N MET A 9 -2.61 -17.99 9.74
CA MET A 9 -3.56 -19.01 9.32
C MET A 9 -4.19 -18.65 7.98
N LYS A 10 -3.75 -19.31 6.90
CA LYS A 10 -4.39 -19.17 5.59
C LYS A 10 -5.69 -19.96 5.51
N SER A 11 -6.66 -19.44 4.78
CA SER A 11 -7.89 -20.17 4.48
C SER A 11 -7.59 -21.34 3.53
N LYS A 12 -8.37 -22.43 3.64
CA LYS A 12 -8.36 -23.58 2.71
C LYS A 12 -7.02 -24.34 2.51
N GLY A 13 -6.09 -24.26 3.47
CA GLY A 13 -4.89 -25.12 3.47
C GLY A 13 -3.77 -24.67 2.54
N GLU A 14 -3.81 -23.42 2.07
CA GLU A 14 -2.67 -22.79 1.42
C GLU A 14 -1.48 -22.67 2.38
N LYS A 15 -0.27 -22.89 1.87
CA LYS A 15 0.95 -22.73 2.66
C LYS A 15 1.30 -21.24 2.78
N PRO A 16 1.71 -20.76 3.96
CA PRO A 16 2.23 -19.40 4.10
C PRO A 16 3.41 -19.17 3.17
N ASN A 17 3.51 -17.97 2.59
CA ASN A 17 4.69 -17.59 1.82
C ASN A 17 5.90 -17.34 2.75
N GLU A 18 7.11 -17.21 2.19
CA GLU A 18 8.34 -17.03 2.97
C GLU A 18 8.28 -15.80 3.89
N PHE A 19 7.69 -14.72 3.40
CA PHE A 19 7.49 -13.47 4.14
C PHE A 19 6.53 -13.65 5.34
N GLU A 20 5.37 -14.25 5.11
CA GLU A 20 4.39 -14.64 6.12
C GLU A 20 5.04 -15.58 7.15
N SER A 21 5.83 -16.56 6.71
CA SER A 21 6.55 -17.45 7.62
C SER A 21 7.53 -16.67 8.50
N GLY A 22 8.26 -15.70 7.95
CA GLY A 22 9.16 -14.83 8.71
C GLY A 22 8.43 -13.99 9.76
N ILE A 23 7.30 -13.39 9.39
CA ILE A 23 6.45 -12.62 10.32
C ILE A 23 5.85 -13.52 11.39
N SER A 24 5.41 -14.73 11.02
CA SER A 24 4.90 -15.72 11.95
C SER A 24 5.95 -16.07 13.00
N GLN A 25 7.20 -16.27 12.61
CA GLN A 25 8.29 -16.57 13.53
C GLN A 25 8.56 -15.40 14.49
N ALA A 26 8.62 -14.17 13.96
CA ALA A 26 8.82 -12.96 14.78
C ALA A 26 7.70 -12.73 15.82
N LEU A 27 6.48 -13.24 15.57
CA LEU A 27 5.36 -13.16 16.52
C LEU A 27 5.35 -14.27 17.58
N VAL A 28 6.02 -15.39 17.34
CA VAL A 28 6.13 -16.50 18.29
C VAL A 28 7.18 -16.21 19.37
N GLU A 29 8.26 -15.53 19.00
CA GLU A 29 9.33 -15.13 19.93
C GLU A 29 8.81 -14.31 21.14
N PRO A 30 7.97 -13.27 20.98
CA PRO A 30 7.41 -12.55 22.11
C PRO A 30 6.36 -13.37 22.89
N GLU A 31 5.66 -14.32 22.27
CA GLU A 31 4.75 -15.23 23.00
C GLU A 31 5.52 -16.10 24.01
N MET A 32 6.71 -16.56 23.65
CA MET A 32 7.52 -17.40 24.54
C MET A 32 8.18 -16.61 25.67
N ASN A 33 8.48 -15.33 25.44
CA ASN A 33 9.35 -14.53 26.31
C ASN A 33 8.63 -13.39 27.08
N SER A 34 7.29 -13.26 26.96
CA SER A 34 6.53 -12.18 27.62
C SER A 34 5.43 -12.69 28.57
N GLY A 35 5.05 -11.84 29.53
CA GLY A 35 3.86 -12.06 30.37
C GLY A 35 2.53 -12.00 29.61
N LEU A 36 2.56 -11.72 28.31
CA LEU A 36 1.40 -11.64 27.40
C LEU A 36 1.09 -12.97 26.71
N LYS A 37 1.79 -14.05 27.07
CA LYS A 37 1.66 -15.40 26.50
C LYS A 37 0.21 -15.89 26.38
N ALA A 38 -0.61 -15.67 27.41
CA ALA A 38 -2.01 -16.10 27.40
C ALA A 38 -2.84 -15.37 26.33
N GLN A 39 -2.59 -14.07 26.14
CA GLN A 39 -3.31 -13.25 25.17
C GLN A 39 -2.83 -13.51 23.73
N LEU A 40 -1.52 -13.71 23.55
CA LEU A 40 -0.93 -13.96 22.24
C LEU A 40 -1.21 -15.38 21.72
N ARG A 41 -1.45 -16.37 22.60
CA ARG A 41 -1.75 -17.76 22.20
C ARG A 41 -3.03 -17.86 21.37
N GLU A 42 -4.04 -17.07 21.71
CA GLU A 42 -5.34 -17.09 21.03
C GLU A 42 -5.37 -16.20 19.78
N LEU A 43 -4.40 -15.30 19.63
CA LEU A 43 -4.30 -14.39 18.50
C LEU A 43 -3.72 -15.09 17.26
N ASN A 44 -4.45 -15.01 16.15
CA ASN A 44 -4.02 -15.50 14.84
C ASN A 44 -4.29 -14.46 13.75
N ILE A 45 -3.36 -14.33 12.80
CA ILE A 45 -3.46 -13.42 11.65
C ILE A 45 -3.85 -14.24 10.43
N MET A 46 -4.78 -13.76 9.61
CA MET A 46 -5.22 -14.50 8.42
C MET A 46 -4.33 -14.27 7.20
N THR A 47 -3.90 -13.03 7.00
CA THR A 47 -3.14 -12.61 5.83
C THR A 47 -2.20 -11.49 6.23
N VAL A 48 -0.99 -11.49 5.67
CA VAL A 48 -0.10 -10.33 5.75
C VAL A 48 0.28 -9.93 4.34
N LYS A 49 0.11 -8.64 4.04
CA LYS A 49 0.50 -8.04 2.78
C LYS A 49 1.52 -6.95 3.08
N GLU A 50 2.67 -7.03 2.42
CA GLU A 50 3.58 -5.89 2.40
C GLU A 50 2.97 -4.82 1.49
N ILE A 51 2.83 -3.61 2.04
CA ILE A 51 2.28 -2.49 1.29
C ILE A 51 3.28 -1.34 1.36
N LYS A 52 3.62 -0.79 0.19
CA LYS A 52 4.34 0.46 0.12
C LYS A 52 3.38 1.59 0.47
N ILE A 53 3.61 2.22 1.61
CA ILE A 53 2.80 3.34 2.12
C ILE A 53 2.67 4.47 1.07
N VAL A 54 3.69 4.63 0.24
CA VAL A 54 3.75 5.62 -0.84
C VAL A 54 2.61 5.46 -1.84
N ASP A 55 2.21 4.21 -2.13
CA ASP A 55 1.25 3.86 -3.18
C ASP A 55 -0.19 4.01 -2.61
N VAL A 56 -0.42 3.58 -1.37
CA VAL A 56 -1.72 3.70 -0.68
C VAL A 56 -2.13 5.15 -0.48
N ILE A 57 -1.17 6.03 -0.16
CA ILE A 57 -1.48 7.44 0.05
C ILE A 57 -2.01 8.08 -1.24
N LEU A 58 -1.53 7.66 -2.41
CA LEU A 58 -2.04 8.19 -3.68
C LEU A 58 -3.48 7.76 -3.93
N GLU A 59 -3.80 6.48 -3.72
CA GLU A 59 -5.15 5.93 -3.87
C GLU A 59 -6.15 6.65 -2.94
N ASP A 60 -5.80 6.80 -1.66
CA ASP A 60 -6.66 7.47 -0.67
C ASP A 60 -6.84 8.96 -0.99
N LEU A 61 -5.83 9.61 -1.56
CA LEU A 61 -5.83 11.04 -1.84
C LEU A 61 -6.73 11.40 -3.04
N VAL A 62 -6.83 10.52 -4.03
CA VAL A 62 -7.55 10.78 -5.29
C VAL A 62 -8.96 10.18 -5.32
N PHE A 63 -9.39 9.55 -4.23
CA PHE A 63 -10.76 9.09 -4.07
C PHE A 63 -11.76 10.25 -4.26
N PRO A 64 -12.83 10.11 -5.05
CA PRO A 64 -13.41 8.87 -5.60
C PRO A 64 -12.91 8.43 -7.00
N SER A 65 -11.83 8.97 -7.53
CA SER A 65 -11.28 8.57 -8.84
C SER A 65 -10.28 7.44 -8.68
N GLU A 66 -10.14 6.65 -9.73
CA GLU A 66 -9.16 5.57 -9.82
C GLU A 66 -7.91 6.02 -10.57
N ILE A 67 -6.76 5.50 -10.16
CA ILE A 67 -5.49 5.69 -10.86
C ILE A 67 -5.43 4.70 -12.02
N VAL A 68 -5.51 5.23 -13.24
CA VAL A 68 -5.42 4.43 -14.48
C VAL A 68 -3.97 4.03 -14.77
N SER A 69 -3.03 4.93 -14.47
CA SER A 69 -1.61 4.69 -14.71
C SER A 69 -0.75 5.52 -13.77
N GLU A 70 0.35 4.93 -13.30
CA GLU A 70 1.41 5.62 -12.57
C GLU A 70 2.74 5.44 -13.32
N GLN A 71 3.46 6.53 -13.54
CA GLN A 71 4.74 6.54 -14.24
C GLN A 71 5.76 7.38 -13.48
N ILE A 72 7.01 6.95 -13.45
CA ILE A 72 8.11 7.77 -12.92
C ILE A 72 8.73 8.51 -14.10
N CYS A 73 8.59 9.83 -14.11
CA CYS A 73 9.19 10.69 -15.12
C CYS A 73 10.52 11.24 -14.63
N VAL A 74 11.54 11.15 -15.48
CA VAL A 74 12.84 11.79 -15.27
C VAL A 74 12.89 13.01 -16.17
N LYS A 75 13.02 14.20 -15.57
CA LYS A 75 13.15 15.46 -16.31
C LYS A 75 14.57 15.62 -16.84
N LEU A 76 14.77 16.54 -17.78
CA LEU A 76 16.08 16.84 -18.37
C LEU A 76 17.11 17.36 -17.34
N ASP A 77 16.63 17.95 -16.25
CA ASP A 77 17.45 18.38 -15.11
C ASP A 77 17.88 17.20 -14.20
N GLY A 78 17.48 15.97 -14.52
CA GLY A 78 17.74 14.76 -13.73
C GLY A 78 16.80 14.56 -12.55
N SER A 79 15.88 15.50 -12.28
CA SER A 79 14.88 15.35 -11.24
C SER A 79 13.83 14.30 -11.60
N ARG A 80 13.32 13.61 -10.59
CA ARG A 80 12.27 12.59 -10.73
C ARG A 80 10.95 13.14 -10.20
N CYS A 81 9.88 13.01 -10.97
CA CYS A 81 8.52 13.26 -10.51
C CYS A 81 7.62 12.09 -10.88
N ILE A 82 6.63 11.81 -10.04
CA ILE A 82 5.63 10.79 -10.30
C ILE A 82 4.54 11.43 -11.17
N GLN A 83 4.21 10.82 -12.31
CA GLN A 83 3.09 11.23 -13.15
C GLN A 83 1.96 10.22 -12.97
N VAL A 84 0.85 10.69 -12.44
CA VAL A 84 -0.35 9.88 -12.15
C VAL A 84 -1.43 10.27 -13.15
N HIS A 85 -1.95 9.28 -13.87
CA HIS A 85 -3.10 9.44 -14.74
C HIS A 85 -4.36 8.98 -14.01
N LEU A 86 -5.29 9.91 -13.82
CA LEU A 86 -6.62 9.66 -13.24
C LEU A 86 -7.63 9.33 -14.34
N ASP A 87 -8.73 8.68 -13.98
CA ASP A 87 -9.79 8.39 -14.94
C ASP A 87 -10.35 9.68 -15.56
N LYS A 88 -10.37 9.71 -16.90
CA LYS A 88 -10.89 10.82 -17.70
C LYS A 88 -12.36 11.11 -17.37
N ALA A 89 -13.14 10.10 -16.98
CA ALA A 89 -14.54 10.29 -16.60
C ALA A 89 -14.72 11.26 -15.40
N GLN A 90 -13.70 11.37 -14.52
CA GLN A 90 -13.73 12.22 -13.33
C GLN A 90 -13.11 13.60 -13.56
N GLN A 91 -12.63 13.92 -14.76
CA GLN A 91 -11.92 15.17 -15.05
C GLN A 91 -12.72 16.41 -14.65
N ASN A 92 -14.00 16.49 -15.03
CA ASN A 92 -14.84 17.66 -14.72
C ASN A 92 -15.02 17.89 -13.21
N ASN A 93 -14.95 16.81 -12.42
CA ASN A 93 -15.16 16.86 -10.98
C ASN A 93 -13.87 17.16 -10.21
N MET A 94 -12.72 16.70 -10.70
CA MET A 94 -11.47 16.72 -9.91
C MET A 94 -10.38 17.62 -10.45
N VAL A 95 -10.53 18.17 -11.67
CA VAL A 95 -9.49 19.00 -12.30
C VAL A 95 -9.06 20.19 -11.44
N HIS A 96 -9.90 20.69 -10.55
CA HIS A 96 -9.57 21.81 -9.66
C HIS A 96 -8.91 21.38 -8.34
N GLU A 97 -8.93 20.09 -8.01
CA GLU A 97 -8.37 19.55 -6.77
C GLU A 97 -6.95 18.99 -6.96
N VAL A 98 -6.55 18.71 -8.21
CA VAL A 98 -5.24 18.10 -8.55
C VAL A 98 -4.03 18.87 -8.02
N GLU A 99 -4.12 20.20 -7.94
CA GLU A 99 -3.06 21.04 -7.37
C GLU A 99 -2.94 20.84 -5.85
N THR A 100 -4.09 20.74 -5.17
CA THR A 100 -4.18 20.44 -3.74
C THR A 100 -3.62 19.06 -3.44
N PHE A 101 -3.96 18.04 -4.24
CA PHE A 101 -3.41 16.69 -4.08
C PHE A 101 -1.89 16.69 -4.18
N SER A 102 -1.33 17.39 -5.18
CA SER A 102 0.11 17.50 -5.36
C SER A 102 0.80 18.12 -4.12
N GLY A 103 0.21 19.16 -3.55
CA GLY A 103 0.71 19.81 -2.32
C GLY A 103 0.65 18.89 -1.10
N VAL A 104 -0.47 18.20 -0.89
CA VAL A 104 -0.65 17.27 0.24
C VAL A 104 0.34 16.11 0.14
N TYR A 105 0.49 15.52 -1.04
CA TYR A 105 1.41 14.41 -1.26
C TYR A 105 2.86 14.84 -1.03
N LYS A 106 3.26 15.99 -1.58
CA LYS A 106 4.59 16.57 -1.33
C LYS A 106 4.84 16.83 0.15
N LYS A 107 3.83 17.32 0.88
CA LYS A 107 3.94 17.58 2.33
C LYS A 107 4.07 16.31 3.15
N ARG A 108 3.35 15.24 2.80
CA ARG A 108 3.31 13.97 3.54
C ARG A 108 4.46 13.03 3.20
N VAL A 109 4.81 12.93 1.91
CA VAL A 109 5.76 11.94 1.38
C VAL A 109 7.09 12.56 0.96
N GLY A 110 7.13 13.88 0.68
CA GLY A 110 8.35 14.56 0.25
C GLY A 110 8.73 14.32 -1.21
N LYS A 111 7.82 13.74 -2.01
CA LYS A 111 8.02 13.50 -3.45
C LYS A 111 7.12 14.41 -4.28
N ASP A 112 7.64 14.87 -5.42
CA ASP A 112 6.85 15.60 -6.40
C ASP A 112 5.99 14.64 -7.22
N VAL A 113 4.70 14.96 -7.32
CA VAL A 113 3.71 14.23 -8.11
C VAL A 113 2.98 15.22 -9.03
N ASN A 114 2.59 14.75 -10.21
CA ASN A 114 1.82 15.50 -11.20
C ASN A 114 0.62 14.65 -11.64
N PHE A 115 -0.60 15.15 -11.43
CA PHE A 115 -1.83 14.47 -11.81
C PHE A 115 -2.31 14.96 -13.17
N GLN A 116 -2.66 14.03 -14.06
CA GLN A 116 -3.15 14.31 -15.41
C GLN A 116 -4.32 13.41 -15.76
N PHE A 117 -5.07 13.78 -16.80
CA PHE A 117 -6.12 12.95 -17.38
C PHE A 117 -5.67 12.51 -18.78
N PRO A 118 -5.75 11.22 -19.12
CA PRO A 118 -5.33 10.74 -20.42
C PRO A 118 -6.26 11.28 -21.52
N GLU A 119 -5.70 11.64 -22.68
CA GLU A 119 -6.49 12.11 -23.82
C GLU A 119 -7.29 10.99 -24.48
N PHE A 120 -6.81 9.74 -24.41
CA PHE A 120 -7.42 8.55 -24.99
C PHE A 120 -7.61 7.46 -23.92
N GLN A 121 -8.80 6.87 -23.85
CA GLN A 121 -9.03 5.63 -23.10
C GLN A 121 -8.61 4.47 -24.02
N LEU A 122 -7.62 3.68 -23.61
CA LEU A 122 -7.23 2.44 -24.30
C LEU A 122 -8.16 1.29 -23.92
#